data_AF-A0A914DDA9-F1
#
_entry.id   AF-A0A914DDA9-F1
#
_cell.length_a   1.000
_cell.length_b   1.000
_cell.length_c   1.000
_cell.angle_alpha   90.00
_cell.angle_beta   90.00
_cell.angle_gamma   90.00
#
_symmetry.space_group_name_H-M   'P 1'
#
loop_
_entity.id
_entity.type
_entity.pdbx_description
1 polymer ?
#
loop_
_entity_poly.entity_id
_entity_poly.type
_entity_poly.pdbx_seq_one_letter_code
_entity_poly.pdbx_strand_id
1 'polypeptide(L)'
;MLLHLRLDNVGAYNLDVDVGDKRFSTIITLKQVPSFLIEAFTRLSECDAWNVEGIFRKEGNVNRIKNVMSVYFGTVPIPREYMIHDICTLIKRFFREIRVPIFIDKQRTLLKYAENLADNNSATVNLILETINKGLPACHVGTLGYLMRLLKEISENCH
;
A
#
# COMPACT_ATOMS: atom_id res chain seq x y z
N MET A 1 8.39 -26.23 7.74
CA MET A 1 8.68 -24.78 7.91
C MET A 1 7.45 -24.02 7.43
N LEU A 2 6.70 -23.38 8.34
CA LEU A 2 5.55 -22.55 7.93
C LEU A 2 6.10 -21.29 7.25
N LEU A 3 5.82 -21.14 5.95
CA LEU A 3 6.20 -19.95 5.20
C LEU A 3 5.30 -18.80 5.67
N HIS A 4 5.83 -17.93 6.53
CA HIS A 4 5.11 -16.74 6.98
C HIS A 4 5.22 -15.63 5.93
N LEU A 5 4.12 -14.94 5.65
CA LEU A 5 4.12 -13.77 4.78
C LEU A 5 4.91 -12.62 5.43
N ARG A 6 5.99 -12.15 4.80
CA ARG A 6 6.80 -11.01 5.24
C ARG A 6 7.16 -10.17 4.01
N LEU A 7 7.30 -8.86 4.18
CA LEU A 7 7.63 -7.99 3.03
C LEU A 7 9.01 -8.29 2.43
N ASP A 8 9.93 -8.89 3.19
CA ASP A 8 11.25 -9.30 2.74
C ASP A 8 11.29 -10.67 2.05
N ASN A 9 10.15 -11.36 1.91
CA ASN A 9 10.08 -12.69 1.30
C ASN A 9 8.98 -12.87 0.24
N VAL A 10 8.38 -11.79 -0.23
CA VAL A 10 7.43 -11.77 -1.36
C VAL A 10 8.12 -11.31 -2.63
N GLY A 11 7.61 -11.70 -3.80
CA GLY A 11 8.03 -11.11 -5.07
C GLY A 11 7.86 -9.59 -5.04
N ALA A 12 8.87 -8.84 -5.48
CA ALA A 12 8.89 -7.39 -5.36
C ALA A 12 9.71 -6.71 -6.46
N TYR A 13 9.41 -5.43 -6.72
CA TYR A 13 10.08 -4.60 -7.71
C TYR A 13 10.52 -3.26 -7.12
N ASN A 14 11.55 -2.66 -7.71
CA ASN A 14 11.85 -1.24 -7.50
C ASN A 14 11.09 -0.44 -8.54
N LEU A 15 10.39 0.61 -8.10
CA LEU A 15 9.55 1.44 -8.96
C LEU A 15 10.00 2.88 -8.92
N ASP A 16 10.31 3.42 -10.10
CA ASP A 16 10.52 4.85 -10.25
C ASP A 16 9.17 5.54 -10.39
N VAL A 17 8.92 6.51 -9.52
CA VAL A 17 7.68 7.27 -9.49
C VAL A 17 7.99 8.76 -9.60
N ASP A 18 7.22 9.44 -10.44
CA ASP A 18 7.27 10.90 -10.54
C ASP A 18 6.61 11.52 -9.31
N VAL A 19 7.27 12.54 -8.75
CA VAL A 19 6.83 13.30 -7.59
C VAL A 19 7.03 14.77 -7.88
N GLY A 20 5.92 15.50 -7.94
CA GLY A 20 5.94 16.93 -8.11
C GLY A 20 4.71 17.44 -8.85
N ASP A 21 4.65 18.74 -9.03
CA ASP A 21 3.59 19.40 -9.81
C ASP A 21 4.04 19.58 -11.26
N LYS A 22 3.11 19.98 -12.14
CA LYS A 22 3.35 20.23 -13.59
C LYS A 22 4.55 21.14 -13.93
N ARG A 23 5.11 21.84 -12.94
CA ARG A 23 6.24 22.77 -13.08
C ARG A 23 7.59 22.21 -12.63
N PHE A 24 7.61 21.18 -11.77
CA PHE A 24 8.82 20.58 -11.24
C PHE A 24 8.51 19.12 -10.86
N SER A 25 9.02 18.17 -11.64
CA SER A 25 8.97 16.73 -11.35
C SER A 25 10.32 16.24 -10.83
N THR A 26 10.29 15.34 -9.85
CA THR A 26 11.45 14.61 -9.36
C THR A 26 11.12 13.12 -9.36
N ILE A 27 12.02 12.31 -9.90
CA ILE A 27 11.87 10.85 -9.85
C ILE A 27 12.39 10.35 -8.52
N ILE A 28 11.58 9.59 -7.79
CA ILE A 28 12.02 8.83 -6.63
C ILE A 28 11.85 7.33 -6.89
N THR A 29 12.74 6.51 -6.34
CA THR A 29 12.63 5.05 -6.44
C THR A 29 12.03 4.47 -5.16
N LEU A 30 10.84 3.90 -5.25
CA LEU A 30 10.26 3.06 -4.21
C LEU A 30 10.91 1.67 -4.28
N LYS A 31 11.53 1.23 -3.19
CA LYS A 31 12.30 -0.03 -3.18
C LYS A 31 11.45 -1.20 -2.71
N GLN A 32 11.60 -2.35 -3.37
CA GLN A 32 11.02 -3.63 -2.96
C GLN A 32 9.51 -3.55 -2.69
N VAL A 33 8.77 -2.94 -3.62
CA VAL A 33 7.30 -2.91 -3.58
C VAL A 33 6.76 -4.29 -4.00
N PRO A 34 5.90 -4.93 -3.18
CA PRO A 34 5.33 -6.25 -3.49
C PRO A 34 4.65 -6.29 -4.85
N SER A 35 5.00 -7.28 -5.69
CA SER A 35 4.46 -7.45 -7.04
C SER A 35 2.94 -7.59 -7.04
N PHE A 36 2.38 -8.28 -6.06
CA PHE A 36 0.94 -8.39 -5.83
C PHE A 36 0.26 -7.02 -5.71
N LEU A 37 0.85 -6.08 -4.95
CA LEU A 37 0.24 -4.76 -4.77
C LEU A 37 0.27 -3.95 -6.06
N ILE A 38 1.34 -4.11 -6.86
CA ILE A 38 1.46 -3.45 -8.16
C ILE A 38 0.36 -3.97 -9.09
N GLU A 39 0.25 -5.29 -9.23
CA GLU A 39 -0.79 -5.91 -10.06
C GLU A 39 -2.20 -5.51 -9.60
N ALA A 40 -2.45 -5.51 -8.28
CA ALA A 40 -3.73 -5.13 -7.70
C ALA A 40 -4.07 -3.68 -8.03
N PHE A 41 -3.12 -2.76 -7.89
CA PHE A 41 -3.35 -1.35 -8.15
C PHE A 41 -3.55 -1.06 -9.65
N THR A 42 -2.74 -1.67 -10.51
CA THR A 42 -2.92 -1.60 -11.96
C THR A 42 -4.32 -2.06 -12.37
N ARG A 43 -4.77 -3.23 -11.87
CA ARG A 43 -6.11 -3.73 -12.17
C ARG A 43 -7.23 -2.83 -11.67
N LEU A 44 -7.08 -2.22 -10.48
CA LEU A 44 -8.06 -1.27 -9.96
C LEU A 44 -8.15 -0.02 -10.85
N SER A 45 -7.01 0.51 -11.28
CA SER A 45 -6.96 1.65 -12.20
C SER A 45 -7.58 1.33 -13.56
N GLU A 46 -7.24 0.17 -14.16
CA GLU A 46 -7.78 -0.28 -15.46
C GLU A 46 -9.30 -0.48 -15.43
N CYS A 47 -9.86 -0.83 -14.27
CA CYS A 47 -11.30 -1.05 -14.09
C CYS A 47 -12.06 0.20 -13.61
N ASP A 48 -11.43 1.38 -13.65
CA ASP A 48 -12.01 2.65 -13.18
C ASP A 48 -12.55 2.56 -11.73
N ALA A 49 -11.82 1.85 -10.87
CA ALA A 49 -12.29 1.55 -9.52
C ALA A 49 -12.48 2.81 -8.66
N TRP A 50 -11.80 3.91 -8.98
CA TRP A 50 -11.86 5.17 -8.23
C TRP A 50 -13.26 5.78 -8.20
N ASN A 51 -14.09 5.50 -9.21
CA ASN A 51 -15.48 5.94 -9.29
C ASN A 51 -16.49 4.97 -8.62
N VAL A 52 -16.01 3.87 -8.02
CA VAL A 52 -16.88 2.86 -7.41
C VAL A 52 -17.28 3.25 -5.99
N GLU A 53 -18.58 3.43 -5.79
CA GLU A 53 -19.14 3.81 -4.49
C GLU A 53 -18.85 2.76 -3.40
N GLY A 54 -18.20 3.21 -2.33
CA GLY A 54 -17.77 2.36 -1.23
C GLY A 54 -16.54 1.51 -1.53
N ILE A 55 -15.66 1.94 -2.44
CA ILE A 55 -14.33 1.34 -2.63
C ILE A 55 -13.59 1.22 -1.28
N PHE A 56 -12.89 0.10 -1.07
CA PHE A 56 -12.29 -0.33 0.21
C PHE A 56 -13.24 -0.52 1.41
N ARG A 57 -14.46 0.04 1.40
CA ARG A 57 -15.50 -0.14 2.43
C ARG A 57 -16.32 -1.42 2.23
N LYS A 58 -16.83 -1.66 1.02
CA LYS A 58 -17.59 -2.88 0.69
C LYS A 58 -16.63 -4.09 0.63
N GLU A 59 -17.02 -5.18 1.29
CA GLU A 59 -16.26 -6.44 1.28
C GLU A 59 -16.51 -7.22 -0.01
N GLY A 60 -15.48 -7.93 -0.47
CA GLY A 60 -15.56 -8.87 -1.58
C GLY A 60 -16.24 -10.18 -1.18
N ASN A 61 -16.45 -11.05 -2.17
CA ASN A 61 -17.08 -12.34 -1.94
C ASN A 61 -16.09 -13.32 -1.30
N VAL A 62 -16.28 -13.60 -0.01
CA VAL A 62 -15.44 -14.53 0.76
C VAL A 62 -15.38 -15.94 0.17
N ASN A 63 -16.39 -16.37 -0.59
CA ASN A 63 -16.39 -17.67 -1.24
C ASN A 63 -15.46 -17.73 -2.46
N ARG A 64 -15.25 -16.60 -3.14
CA ARG A 64 -14.24 -16.47 -4.22
C ARG A 64 -12.84 -16.33 -3.66
N ILE A 65 -12.68 -15.55 -2.59
CA ILE A 65 -11.38 -15.21 -2.01
C ILE A 65 -10.87 -16.36 -1.13
N LYS A 66 -10.27 -17.37 -1.77
CA LYS A 66 -9.69 -18.56 -1.13
C LYS A 66 -8.23 -18.75 -1.57
N ASN A 67 -7.44 -19.42 -0.73
CA ASN A 67 -6.07 -19.85 -1.06
C ASN A 67 -5.17 -18.72 -1.62
N VAL A 68 -5.16 -17.57 -0.96
CA VAL A 68 -4.55 -16.32 -1.47
C VAL A 68 -3.03 -16.21 -1.29
N MET A 69 -2.40 -17.15 -0.57
CA MET A 69 -0.98 -17.05 -0.22
C MET A 69 -0.07 -17.02 -1.45
N SER A 70 -0.33 -17.86 -2.46
CA SER A 70 0.48 -17.88 -3.69
C SER A 70 0.40 -16.55 -4.44
N VAL A 71 -0.76 -15.89 -4.42
CA VAL A 71 -0.96 -14.54 -4.96
C VAL A 71 -0.12 -13.53 -4.17
N TYR A 72 -0.17 -13.58 -2.83
CA TYR A 72 0.61 -12.68 -1.97
C TYR A 72 2.12 -12.84 -2.10
N PHE A 73 2.62 -14.06 -2.31
CA PHE A 73 4.03 -14.30 -2.61
C PHE A 73 4.42 -13.86 -4.03
N GLY A 74 3.45 -13.47 -4.88
CA GLY A 74 3.70 -13.11 -6.27
C GLY A 74 4.06 -14.29 -7.17
N THR A 75 3.71 -15.51 -6.73
CA THR A 75 4.01 -16.76 -7.48
C THR A 75 2.95 -17.09 -8.53
N VAL A 76 1.74 -16.53 -8.36
CA VAL A 76 0.64 -16.61 -9.32
C VAL A 76 -0.02 -15.24 -9.43
N PRO A 77 -0.59 -14.87 -10.59
CA PRO A 77 -1.30 -13.62 -10.75
C PRO A 77 -2.62 -13.60 -9.97
N ILE A 78 -3.20 -12.42 -9.79
CA ILE A 78 -4.55 -12.25 -9.24
C ILE A 78 -5.56 -12.89 -10.22
N PRO A 79 -6.43 -13.81 -9.76
CA PRO A 79 -7.41 -14.47 -10.63
C PRO A 79 -8.29 -13.46 -11.38
N ARG A 80 -8.57 -13.72 -12.66
CA ARG A 80 -9.26 -12.74 -13.54
C ARG A 80 -10.70 -12.50 -13.10
N GLU A 81 -11.34 -13.51 -12.53
CA GLU A 81 -12.71 -13.49 -12.00
C GLU A 81 -12.87 -12.64 -10.73
N TYR A 82 -11.77 -12.18 -10.12
CA TYR A 82 -11.84 -11.31 -8.94
C TYR A 82 -12.33 -9.92 -9.35
N MET A 83 -13.39 -9.48 -8.68
CA MET A 83 -14.00 -8.17 -8.90
C MET A 83 -13.28 -7.09 -8.09
N ILE A 84 -13.58 -5.81 -8.36
CA ILE A 84 -12.98 -4.65 -7.67
C ILE A 84 -12.99 -4.79 -6.14
N HIS A 85 -14.14 -5.16 -5.54
CA HIS A 85 -14.24 -5.36 -4.10
C HIS A 85 -13.45 -6.58 -3.59
N ASP A 86 -13.26 -7.61 -4.42
CA ASP A 86 -12.40 -8.75 -4.07
C ASP A 86 -10.94 -8.34 -4.00
N ILE A 87 -10.48 -7.55 -4.98
CA ILE A 87 -9.11 -7.00 -5.01
C ILE A 87 -8.89 -6.06 -3.81
N CYS A 88 -9.84 -5.16 -3.52
CA CYS A 88 -9.78 -4.32 -2.32
C CYS A 88 -9.67 -5.15 -1.03
N THR A 89 -10.41 -6.25 -0.96
CA THR A 89 -10.37 -7.17 0.18
C THR A 89 -9.03 -7.89 0.26
N LEU A 90 -8.46 -8.33 -0.86
CA LEU A 90 -7.12 -8.93 -0.92
C LEU A 90 -6.04 -7.97 -0.39
N ILE A 91 -6.08 -6.70 -0.80
CA ILE A 91 -5.11 -5.68 -0.34
C ILE A 91 -5.20 -5.53 1.18
N LYS A 92 -6.42 -5.34 1.73
CA LYS A 92 -6.63 -5.23 3.18
C LYS A 92 -6.13 -6.48 3.92
N ARG A 93 -6.44 -7.66 3.39
CA ARG A 93 -6.01 -8.95 3.95
C ARG A 93 -4.49 -9.11 3.93
N PHE A 94 -3.82 -8.72 2.85
CA PHE A 94 -2.36 -8.75 2.75
C PHE A 94 -1.70 -7.99 3.90
N PHE A 95 -2.09 -6.73 4.13
CA PHE A 95 -1.55 -5.92 5.23
C PHE A 95 -1.90 -6.45 6.63
N ARG A 96 -2.99 -7.22 6.74
CA ARG A 96 -3.36 -7.89 7.99
C ARG A 96 -2.59 -9.18 8.23
N GLU A 97 -2.20 -9.88 7.17
CA GLU A 97 -1.55 -11.20 7.23
C GLU A 97 -0.03 -11.13 7.22
N ILE A 98 0.58 -9.99 6.85
CA ILE A 98 2.03 -9.80 7.01
C ILE A 98 2.41 -9.97 8.48
N ARG A 99 3.40 -10.82 8.74
CA ARG A 99 3.85 -11.15 10.10
C ARG A 99 4.37 -9.94 10.85
N VAL A 100 5.02 -9.02 10.15
CA VAL A 100 5.53 -7.77 10.70
C VAL A 100 4.68 -6.64 10.14
N PRO A 101 3.89 -5.93 10.97
CA PRO A 101 3.05 -4.82 10.52
C PRO A 101 3.85 -3.74 9.79
N ILE A 102 3.19 -2.99 8.90
CA ILE A 102 3.87 -2.02 8.03
C ILE A 102 4.67 -0.97 8.80
N PHE A 103 4.17 -0.51 9.95
CA PHE A 103 4.84 0.46 10.82
C PHE A 103 5.75 -0.15 11.88
N ILE A 104 5.84 -1.49 11.97
CA ILE A 104 6.62 -2.21 12.98
C ILE A 104 6.31 -1.68 14.39
N ASP A 105 7.29 -1.06 15.05
CA ASP A 105 7.24 -0.47 16.39
C ASP A 105 7.01 1.05 16.37
N LYS A 106 6.95 1.67 15.17
CA LYS A 106 6.89 3.13 15.01
C LYS A 106 5.49 3.72 15.15
N GLN A 107 4.44 2.89 15.13
CA GLN A 107 3.05 3.35 15.16
C GLN A 107 2.77 4.34 16.31
N ARG A 108 3.20 4.03 17.54
CA ARG A 108 2.96 4.90 18.70
C ARG A 108 3.65 6.26 18.57
N THR A 109 4.87 6.28 18.05
CA THR A 109 5.64 7.51 17.82
C THR A 109 5.00 8.35 16.72
N LEU A 110 4.59 7.72 15.62
CA LEU A 110 3.91 8.39 14.51
C LEU A 110 2.58 9.02 14.95
N LEU A 111 1.78 8.32 15.76
CA LEU A 111 0.53 8.85 16.30
C LEU A 111 0.76 10.07 17.20
N LYS A 112 1.79 10.04 18.06
CA LYS A 112 2.15 11.21 18.88
C LYS A 112 2.52 12.42 18.03
N TYR A 113 3.26 12.24 16.94
CA TYR A 113 3.56 13.35 16.03
C TYR A 113 2.29 13.85 15.33
N ALA A 114 1.41 12.95 14.90
CA ALA A 114 0.16 13.29 14.25
C ALA A 114 -0.82 14.05 15.16
N GLU A 115 -0.87 13.74 16.47
CA GLU A 115 -1.67 14.48 17.47
C GLU A 115 -1.27 15.96 17.55
N ASN A 116 -0.01 16.28 17.24
CA ASN A 116 0.53 17.64 17.24
C ASN A 116 0.49 18.30 15.85
N LEU A 117 -0.22 17.71 14.88
CA LEU A 117 -0.34 18.20 13.50
C LEU A 117 -1.39 19.32 13.34
N ALA A 118 -1.61 20.13 14.38
CA ALA A 118 -2.73 21.07 14.42
C ALA A 118 -2.75 22.10 13.28
N ASP A 119 -1.62 22.40 12.62
CA ASP A 119 -1.53 23.50 11.63
C ASP A 119 -0.63 23.20 10.41
N ASN A 120 -0.64 21.99 9.83
CA ASN A 120 0.24 21.65 8.69
C ASN A 120 1.72 22.03 8.93
N ASN A 121 2.18 21.91 10.18
CA ASN A 121 3.52 22.32 10.56
C ASN A 121 4.55 21.46 9.81
N SER A 122 5.31 22.10 8.91
CA SER A 122 6.33 21.45 8.09
C SER A 122 7.36 20.69 8.94
N ALA A 123 7.63 21.14 10.17
CA ALA A 123 8.50 20.44 11.11
C ALA A 123 7.91 19.08 11.54
N THR A 124 6.62 19.01 11.84
CA THR A 124 5.94 17.77 12.24
C THR A 124 5.91 16.77 11.08
N VAL A 125 5.62 17.24 9.87
CA VAL A 125 5.67 16.41 8.65
C VAL A 125 7.08 15.86 8.43
N ASN A 126 8.12 16.69 8.58
CA ASN A 126 9.50 16.27 8.47
C ASN A 126 9.88 15.21 9.51
N LEU A 127 9.44 15.34 10.76
CA LEU A 127 9.65 14.33 11.81
C LEU A 127 8.99 12.98 11.48
N ILE A 128 7.76 13.01 10.95
CA ILE A 128 7.05 11.81 10.49
C ILE A 128 7.84 11.14 9.36
N LEU A 129 8.22 11.91 8.34
CA LEU A 129 8.97 11.40 7.19
C LEU A 129 10.34 10.86 7.59
N GLU A 130 11.05 11.54 8.49
CA GLU A 130 12.33 11.07 9.02
C GLU A 130 12.17 9.75 9.79
N THR A 131 11.14 9.64 10.62
CA THR A 131 10.84 8.42 11.38
C THR A 131 10.54 7.24 10.47
N ILE A 132 9.81 7.47 9.38
CA ILE A 132 9.51 6.44 8.37
C ILE A 132 10.79 6.06 7.62
N ASN A 133 11.49 7.04 7.04
CA ASN A 133 12.61 6.81 6.13
C ASN A 133 13.85 6.23 6.83
N LYS A 134 14.11 6.64 8.08
CA LYS A 134 15.26 6.14 8.87
C LYS A 134 14.88 4.95 9.76
N GLY A 135 13.61 4.85 10.15
CA GLY A 135 13.15 3.89 11.16
C GLY A 135 12.56 2.60 10.61
N LEU A 136 12.27 2.52 9.31
CA LEU A 136 11.69 1.33 8.68
C LEU A 136 12.62 0.72 7.62
N PRO A 137 12.58 -0.61 7.41
CA PRO A 137 13.28 -1.26 6.31
C PRO A 137 12.81 -0.75 4.94
N ALA A 138 13.68 -0.82 3.94
CA ALA A 138 13.38 -0.31 2.59
C ALA A 138 12.10 -0.90 1.97
N CYS A 139 11.82 -2.20 2.17
CA CYS A 139 10.58 -2.82 1.68
C CYS A 139 9.33 -2.29 2.39
N HIS A 140 9.42 -1.93 3.67
CA HIS A 140 8.32 -1.29 4.39
C HIS A 140 8.09 0.14 3.89
N VAL A 141 9.16 0.93 3.71
CA VAL A 141 9.08 2.29 3.17
C VAL A 141 8.51 2.30 1.76
N GLY A 142 9.02 1.44 0.86
CA GLY A 142 8.53 1.33 -0.51
C GLY A 142 7.07 0.89 -0.57
N THR A 143 6.68 -0.13 0.21
CA THR A 143 5.31 -0.61 0.30
C THR A 143 4.36 0.48 0.83
N LEU A 144 4.75 1.17 1.90
CA LEU A 144 3.96 2.26 2.47
C LEU A 144 3.82 3.42 1.48
N GLY A 145 4.92 3.83 0.85
CA GLY A 145 4.91 4.90 -0.15
C GLY A 145 4.02 4.57 -1.34
N TYR A 146 3.98 3.31 -1.77
CA TYR A 146 3.09 2.85 -2.83
C TYR A 146 1.61 2.86 -2.39
N LEU A 147 1.31 2.32 -1.20
CA LEU A 147 -0.05 2.33 -0.64
C LEU A 147 -0.58 3.75 -0.45
N MET A 148 0.23 4.67 0.09
CA MET A 148 -0.20 6.05 0.34
C MET A 148 -0.52 6.80 -0.96
N ARG A 149 0.14 6.48 -2.07
CA ARG A 149 -0.19 7.03 -3.40
C ARG A 149 -1.55 6.54 -3.88
N LEU A 150 -1.81 5.24 -3.80
CA LEU A 150 -3.12 4.64 -4.06
C LEU A 150 -4.22 5.33 -3.25
N LEU A 151 -4.03 5.48 -1.94
CA LEU A 151 -5.02 6.11 -1.07
C LEU A 151 -5.21 7.60 -1.39
N LYS A 152 -4.13 8.31 -1.76
CA LYS A 152 -4.20 9.69 -2.23
C LYS A 152 -5.05 9.80 -3.50
N GLU A 153 -4.76 8.98 -4.52
CA GLU A 153 -5.52 8.96 -5.77
C GLU A 153 -7.01 8.68 -5.52
N ILE A 154 -7.35 7.73 -4.64
CA ILE A 154 -8.76 7.50 -4.26
C ILE A 154 -9.35 8.75 -3.61
N SER A 155 -8.65 9.36 -2.66
CA SER A 155 -9.17 10.52 -1.93
C SER A 155 -9.44 11.73 -2.83
N GLU A 156 -8.67 11.88 -3.92
CA GLU A 156 -8.86 12.94 -4.92
C GLU A 156 -10.05 12.68 -5.85
N ASN A 157 -10.54 11.43 -5.91
CA ASN A 157 -11.69 11.02 -6.72
C ASN A 157 -12.93 10.66 -5.88
N CYS A 158 -12.87 10.85 -4.56
CA CYS A 158 -14.03 10.71 -3.69
C CYS A 158 -15.02 11.87 -3.93
N HIS A 159 -16.21 11.55 -4.44
CA HIS A 159 -17.34 12.47 -4.55
C HIS A 159 -18.30 12.32 -3.37
#